data_AF-A0A524PXU5-F1
#
_entry.id   AF-A0A524PXU5-F1
#
_cell.length_a   1.000
_cell.length_b   1.000
_cell.length_c   1.000
_cell.angle_alpha   90.00
_cell.angle_beta   90.00
_cell.angle_gamma   90.00
#
_symmetry.space_group_name_H-M   'P 1'
#
loop_
_entity.id
_entity.type
_entity.pdbx_description
1 polymer ?
#
loop_
_entity_poly.entity_id
_entity_poly.type
_entity_poly.pdbx_seq_one_letter_code
_entity_poly.pdbx_strand_id
1 'polypeptide(L)'
;MDRKEFMKKSGCGLLCFSAAPLLMGASTLPEKGEAPQRKRFSIDIDIFEAREDTWCHKKGDKFSYPGDIGKLCPWLLSSMQDFLRLMENDVTLGWKYEGTPYEKLINENGVTTEFVRCPDPTSDLVARITRSEVTG
;
A
#
# COMPACT_ATOMS: atom_id res chain seq x y z
N MET A 1 -21.85 -29.28 7.62
CA MET A 1 -21.15 -29.86 6.46
C MET A 1 -19.68 -29.98 6.86
N ASP A 2 -19.15 -31.20 6.91
CA ASP A 2 -17.80 -31.48 7.41
C ASP A 2 -16.73 -31.00 6.42
N ARG A 3 -15.65 -30.36 6.90
CA ARG A 3 -14.54 -29.85 6.04
C ARG A 3 -13.96 -30.94 5.13
N LYS A 4 -14.02 -32.20 5.55
CA LYS A 4 -13.52 -33.34 4.78
C LYS A 4 -14.39 -33.68 3.57
N GLU A 5 -15.70 -33.46 3.64
CA GLU A 5 -16.59 -33.71 2.50
C GLU A 5 -16.42 -32.69 1.38
N PHE A 6 -16.19 -31.43 1.73
CA PHE A 6 -15.95 -30.37 0.75
C PHE A 6 -14.70 -30.64 -0.08
N MET A 7 -13.59 -31.02 0.56
CA MET A 7 -12.34 -31.35 -0.15
C MET A 7 -12.46 -32.57 -1.07
N LYS A 8 -13.34 -33.53 -0.74
CA LYS A 8 -13.59 -34.71 -1.56
C LYS A 8 -14.43 -34.39 -2.80
N LYS A 9 -15.31 -33.40 -2.72
CA LYS A 9 -16.21 -32.98 -3.80
C LYS A 9 -15.55 -32.05 -4.82
N SER A 10 -14.48 -31.34 -4.42
CA SER A 10 -13.81 -30.34 -5.27
C SER A 10 -12.75 -30.89 -6.22
N GLY A 11 -12.57 -32.20 -6.37
CA GLY A 11 -11.84 -32.78 -7.50
C GLY A 11 -10.38 -32.36 -7.72
N CYS A 12 -9.73 -31.70 -6.75
CA CYS A 12 -8.31 -31.31 -6.81
C CYS A 12 -7.41 -32.26 -6.00
N GLY A 13 -7.75 -33.55 -6.00
CA GLY A 13 -6.95 -34.60 -5.37
C GLY A 13 -6.05 -35.29 -6.39
N LEU A 14 -4.73 -35.05 -6.28
CA LEU A 14 -3.64 -35.92 -6.75
C LEU A 14 -3.85 -36.67 -8.07
N LEU A 15 -3.49 -36.06 -9.20
CA LEU A 15 -3.03 -36.80 -10.39
C LEU A 15 -2.07 -35.92 -11.19
N CYS A 16 -0.76 -36.11 -11.00
CA CYS A 16 0.29 -35.94 -12.01
C CYS A 16 1.66 -36.35 -11.43
N PHE A 17 1.79 -37.61 -11.02
CA PHE A 17 3.09 -38.30 -10.99
C PHE A 17 2.97 -39.54 -11.87
N SER A 18 3.05 -39.33 -13.18
CA SER A 18 3.34 -40.39 -14.15
C SER A 18 4.56 -39.96 -14.92
N ALA A 19 5.67 -40.65 -14.64
CA ALA A 19 6.96 -40.46 -15.27
C ALA A 19 6.90 -40.73 -16.78
N ALA A 20 7.54 -39.87 -17.56
CA ALA A 20 8.02 -40.19 -18.90
C ALA A 20 9.53 -39.89 -18.93
N PRO A 21 10.39 -40.85 -19.31
CA PRO A 21 11.81 -40.59 -19.52
C PRO A 21 12.05 -39.99 -20.91
N LEU A 22 13.23 -39.38 -21.06
CA LEU A 22 13.88 -38.96 -22.32
C LEU A 22 13.34 -37.70 -23.02
N LEU A 23 14.01 -36.58 -22.72
CA LEU A 23 14.65 -35.75 -23.76
C LEU A 23 15.80 -34.98 -23.11
N MET A 24 17.03 -35.41 -23.40
CA MET A 24 18.26 -34.66 -23.16
C MET A 24 18.22 -33.39 -24.03
N GLY A 25 17.70 -32.31 -23.48
CA GLY A 25 17.99 -30.95 -23.91
C GLY A 25 18.64 -30.26 -22.72
N ALA A 26 19.94 -29.97 -22.82
CA ALA A 26 20.63 -29.13 -21.84
C ALA A 26 20.08 -27.71 -21.93
N SER A 27 18.92 -27.48 -21.32
CA SER A 27 18.47 -26.14 -20.96
C SER A 27 19.26 -25.78 -19.72
N THR A 28 20.32 -24.99 -19.89
CA THR A 28 20.87 -24.20 -18.80
C THR A 28 19.72 -23.40 -18.21
N LEU A 29 19.21 -23.85 -17.05
CA LEU A 29 18.32 -23.04 -16.24
C LEU A 29 19.05 -21.73 -15.98
N PRO A 30 18.44 -20.56 -16.24
CA PRO A 30 19.06 -19.30 -15.87
C PRO A 30 19.33 -19.35 -14.37
N GLU A 31 20.54 -18.93 -13.97
CA GLU A 31 20.89 -18.78 -12.57
C GLU A 31 19.76 -18.02 -11.88
N LYS A 32 19.32 -18.58 -10.75
CA LYS A 32 18.27 -18.04 -9.91
C LYS A 32 18.80 -16.73 -9.34
N GLY A 33 18.62 -15.63 -10.09
CA GLY A 33 18.99 -14.29 -9.64
C GLY A 33 18.42 -14.08 -8.24
N GLU A 34 19.24 -13.52 -7.35
CA GLU A 34 18.81 -13.20 -5.99
C GLU A 34 17.47 -12.45 -6.06
N ALA A 35 16.50 -12.94 -5.29
CA ALA A 35 15.20 -12.28 -5.24
C ALA A 35 15.44 -10.83 -4.78
N PRO A 36 14.89 -9.81 -5.48
CA PRO A 36 15.11 -8.42 -5.11
C PRO A 36 14.70 -8.22 -3.65
N GLN A 37 15.61 -7.65 -2.85
CA GLN A 37 15.33 -7.33 -1.46
C GLN A 37 14.15 -6.35 -1.43
N ARG A 38 13.05 -6.77 -0.80
CA ARG A 38 11.87 -5.92 -0.68
C ARG A 38 12.22 -4.78 0.26
N LYS A 39 12.18 -3.55 -0.26
CA LYS A 39 12.26 -2.34 0.56
C LYS A 39 11.17 -2.37 1.62
N ARG A 40 11.50 -1.84 2.80
CA ARG A 40 10.55 -1.65 3.89
C ARG A 40 10.27 -0.16 4.01
N PHE A 41 9.03 0.16 4.33
CA PHE A 41 8.58 1.54 4.44
C PHE A 41 7.84 1.76 5.75
N SER A 42 8.01 2.95 6.33
CA SER A 42 7.09 3.50 7.32
C SER A 42 6.15 4.48 6.64
N ILE A 43 4.90 4.54 7.08
CA ILE A 43 3.91 5.47 6.55
C ILE A 43 3.31 6.26 7.70
N ASP A 44 3.43 7.57 7.62
CA ASP A 44 2.83 8.52 8.54
C ASP A 44 1.81 9.39 7.79
N ILE A 45 0.74 9.75 8.48
CA ILE A 45 -0.35 10.57 7.95
C ILE A 45 -0.47 11.80 8.84
N ASP A 46 -0.47 12.99 8.26
CA ASP A 46 -0.75 14.23 8.97
C ASP A 46 -1.86 15.06 8.31
N ILE A 47 -2.69 15.71 9.10
CA ILE A 47 -3.73 16.60 8.58
C ILE A 47 -3.10 17.94 8.23
N PHE A 48 -2.86 18.14 6.93
CA PHE A 48 -2.17 19.31 6.40
C PHE A 48 -3.05 20.57 6.41
N GLU A 49 -4.30 20.40 6.02
CA GLU A 49 -5.33 21.44 6.05
C GLU A 49 -6.60 20.88 6.67
N ALA A 50 -7.30 21.70 7.43
CA ALA A 50 -8.62 21.40 7.93
C ALA A 50 -9.35 22.70 8.24
N ARG A 51 -10.65 22.71 8.00
CA ARG A 51 -11.55 23.76 8.49
C ARG A 51 -11.52 23.80 10.03
N GLU A 52 -11.57 24.99 10.63
CA GLU A 52 -11.44 25.13 12.09
C GLU A 52 -12.55 24.40 12.88
N ASP A 53 -13.77 24.42 12.37
CA ASP A 53 -14.96 23.81 12.97
C ASP A 53 -15.23 22.36 12.50
N THR A 54 -14.27 21.75 11.78
CA THR A 54 -14.36 20.33 11.40
C THR A 54 -14.63 19.43 12.60
N TRP A 55 -15.46 18.42 12.40
CA TRP A 55 -15.89 17.53 13.47
C TRP A 55 -14.95 16.34 13.69
N CYS A 56 -14.17 15.95 12.67
CA CYS A 56 -13.42 14.69 12.70
C CYS A 56 -11.95 14.83 13.08
N HIS A 57 -11.18 15.72 12.44
CA HIS A 57 -9.74 15.88 12.69
C HIS A 57 -9.28 17.32 12.54
N LYS A 58 -8.32 17.76 13.36
CA LYS A 58 -7.77 19.12 13.31
C LYS A 58 -6.46 19.16 12.53
N LYS A 59 -6.14 20.34 11.99
CA LYS A 59 -4.86 20.60 11.35
C LYS A 59 -3.72 20.27 12.32
N GLY A 60 -2.75 19.48 11.85
CA GLY A 60 -1.60 19.04 12.63
C GLY A 60 -1.79 17.70 13.36
N ASP A 61 -2.98 17.10 13.35
CA ASP A 61 -3.16 15.73 13.85
C ASP A 61 -2.27 14.76 13.07
N LYS A 62 -1.67 13.80 13.77
CA LYS A 62 -0.72 12.82 13.22
C LYS A 62 -1.12 11.39 13.56
N PHE A 63 -0.96 10.50 12.60
CA PHE A 63 -1.32 9.09 12.71
C PHE A 63 -0.22 8.22 12.08
N SER A 64 0.19 7.17 12.77
CA SER A 64 1.11 6.17 12.22
C SER A 64 0.32 5.01 11.60
N TYR A 65 0.60 4.67 10.35
CA TYR A 65 -0.07 3.57 9.66
C TYR A 65 0.80 2.29 9.70
N PRO A 66 0.21 1.10 9.94
CA PRO A 66 -1.21 0.81 10.12
C PRO A 66 -1.72 0.93 11.58
N GLY A 67 -0.87 1.29 12.54
CA GLY A 67 -1.19 1.24 13.98
C GLY A 67 -2.37 2.11 14.42
N ASP A 68 -2.55 3.27 13.80
CA ASP A 68 -3.55 4.28 14.15
C ASP A 68 -4.75 4.30 13.20
N ILE A 69 -4.89 3.30 12.32
CA ILE A 69 -5.95 3.31 11.29
C ILE A 69 -7.37 3.45 11.88
N GLY A 70 -7.60 2.90 13.07
CA GLY A 70 -8.90 2.98 13.76
C GLY A 70 -9.21 4.36 14.36
N LYS A 71 -8.23 5.28 14.40
CA LYS A 71 -8.43 6.67 14.84
C LYS A 71 -8.86 7.57 13.69
N LEU A 72 -8.63 7.17 12.45
CA LEU A 72 -9.02 7.93 11.26
C LEU A 72 -10.54 7.82 11.03
N CYS A 73 -11.20 8.96 10.82
CA CYS A 73 -12.59 8.96 10.42
C CYS A 73 -12.81 8.16 9.11
N PRO A 74 -13.95 7.45 8.96
CA PRO A 74 -14.15 6.51 7.86
C PRO A 74 -14.05 7.15 6.46
N TRP A 75 -14.53 8.38 6.31
CA TRP A 75 -14.51 9.11 5.04
C TRP A 75 -13.08 9.40 4.58
N LEU A 76 -12.24 9.90 5.48
CA LEU A 76 -10.84 10.16 5.18
C LEU A 76 -10.10 8.86 4.88
N LEU A 77 -10.28 7.84 5.73
CA LEU A 77 -9.63 6.54 5.53
C LEU A 77 -9.97 5.94 4.16
N SER A 78 -11.26 5.91 3.80
CA SER A 78 -11.69 5.37 2.52
C SER A 78 -11.09 6.13 1.34
N SER A 79 -10.90 7.44 1.45
CA SER A 79 -10.30 8.26 0.38
C SER A 79 -8.80 8.02 0.19
N MET A 80 -8.09 7.61 1.25
CA MET A 80 -6.64 7.37 1.23
C MET A 80 -6.25 5.93 0.90
N GLN A 81 -7.20 5.00 0.93
CA GLN A 81 -6.89 3.57 0.98
C GLN A 81 -6.05 3.08 -0.21
N ASP A 82 -6.36 3.53 -1.42
CA ASP A 82 -5.59 3.17 -2.61
C ASP A 82 -4.16 3.74 -2.55
N PHE A 83 -4.00 4.98 -2.11
CA PHE A 83 -2.68 5.60 -1.95
C PHE A 83 -1.82 4.85 -0.92
N LEU A 84 -2.41 4.48 0.23
CA LEU A 84 -1.71 3.69 1.25
C LEU A 84 -1.23 2.36 0.68
N ARG A 85 -2.07 1.65 -0.08
CA ARG A 85 -1.69 0.38 -0.74
C ARG A 85 -0.59 0.57 -1.77
N LEU A 86 -0.66 1.61 -2.60
CA LEU A 86 0.37 1.91 -3.57
C LEU A 86 1.72 2.19 -2.89
N MET A 87 1.71 3.04 -1.87
CA MET A 87 2.92 3.44 -1.14
C MET A 87 3.53 2.28 -0.33
N GLU A 88 2.72 1.39 0.24
CA GLU A 88 3.18 0.13 0.87
C GLU A 88 3.97 -0.77 -0.10
N ASN A 89 3.61 -0.74 -1.39
CA ASN A 89 4.15 -1.63 -2.43
C ASN A 89 5.18 -0.95 -3.33
N ASP A 90 5.84 0.11 -2.84
CA ASP A 90 6.82 0.90 -3.58
C ASP A 90 6.30 1.51 -4.90
N VAL A 91 5.00 1.79 -4.98
CA VAL A 91 4.41 2.45 -6.15
C VAL A 91 4.28 3.94 -5.90
N THR A 92 4.80 4.75 -6.83
CA THR A 92 4.73 6.21 -6.79
C THR A 92 3.90 6.76 -7.93
N LEU A 93 3.09 7.77 -7.66
CA LEU A 93 2.28 8.46 -8.68
C LEU A 93 3.07 9.67 -9.19
N GLY A 94 3.40 9.69 -10.49
CA GLY A 94 4.42 10.59 -11.04
C GLY A 94 4.07 12.09 -11.12
N TRP A 95 2.83 12.49 -10.85
CA TRP A 95 2.44 13.90 -10.87
C TRP A 95 2.79 14.60 -9.55
N LYS A 96 3.39 15.79 -9.63
CA LYS A 96 3.95 16.50 -8.47
C LYS A 96 3.11 17.66 -7.91
N TYR A 97 2.06 18.10 -8.60
CA TYR A 97 1.29 19.31 -8.23
C TYR A 97 2.17 20.57 -8.06
N GLU A 98 3.10 20.78 -8.99
CA GLU A 98 4.09 21.86 -8.96
C GLU A 98 3.45 23.26 -8.82
N GLY A 99 4.03 24.10 -7.97
CA GLY A 99 3.55 25.46 -7.73
C GLY A 99 2.27 25.54 -6.89
N THR A 100 1.84 24.44 -6.27
CA THR A 100 0.72 24.42 -5.33
C THR A 100 1.21 24.12 -3.90
N PRO A 101 0.41 24.41 -2.85
CA PRO A 101 0.74 23.99 -1.48
C PRO A 101 0.87 22.47 -1.29
N TYR A 102 0.43 21.68 -2.26
CA TYR A 102 0.41 20.22 -2.23
C TYR A 102 1.54 19.60 -3.07
N GLU A 103 2.61 20.36 -3.32
CA GLU A 103 3.74 19.86 -4.11
C GLU A 103 4.37 18.61 -3.45
N LYS A 104 4.50 17.54 -4.23
CA LYS A 104 4.94 16.23 -3.74
C LYS A 104 6.45 16.07 -3.78
N LEU A 105 6.96 15.39 -2.76
CA LEU A 105 8.29 14.78 -2.79
C LEU A 105 8.16 13.39 -3.40
N ILE A 106 9.01 13.03 -4.37
CA ILE A 106 9.01 11.71 -4.99
C ILE A 106 10.41 11.11 -4.88
N ASN A 107 10.54 10.06 -4.08
CA ASN A 107 11.80 9.35 -3.80
C ASN A 107 12.98 10.26 -3.39
N GLU A 108 12.70 11.42 -2.78
CA GLU A 108 13.74 12.33 -2.32
C GLU A 108 14.29 11.83 -0.98
N ASN A 109 15.53 11.34 -0.97
CA ASN A 109 16.16 10.71 0.20
C ASN A 109 15.32 9.56 0.79
N GLY A 110 14.65 8.79 -0.07
CA GLY A 110 13.77 7.70 0.36
C GLY A 110 12.41 8.17 0.90
N VAL A 111 12.09 9.46 0.80
CA VAL A 111 10.80 10.03 1.23
C VAL A 111 9.89 10.26 0.02
N THR A 112 8.61 9.97 0.18
CA THR A 112 7.58 10.26 -0.82
C THR A 112 6.31 10.76 -0.14
N THR A 113 5.72 11.82 -0.67
CA THR A 113 4.49 12.40 -0.13
C THR A 113 3.33 12.30 -1.11
N GLU A 114 2.14 12.11 -0.57
CA GLU A 114 0.87 12.17 -1.29
C GLU A 114 -0.10 13.07 -0.53
N PHE A 115 -1.00 13.73 -1.25
CA PHE A 115 -2.03 14.60 -0.67
C PHE A 115 -3.40 14.11 -1.10
N VAL A 116 -4.28 13.91 -0.12
CA VAL A 116 -5.63 13.38 -0.34
C VAL A 116 -6.64 14.25 0.40
N ARG A 117 -7.65 14.74 -0.33
CA ARG A 117 -8.77 15.50 0.24
C ARG A 117 -9.85 14.56 0.73
N CYS A 118 -10.35 14.81 1.94
CA CYS A 118 -11.52 14.11 2.46
C CYS A 118 -12.76 14.47 1.61
N PRO A 119 -13.57 13.47 1.22
CA PRO A 119 -14.77 13.73 0.43
C PRO A 119 -15.91 14.34 1.24
N ASP A 120 -15.82 14.37 2.57
CA ASP A 120 -16.84 14.99 3.43
C ASP A 120 -16.80 16.52 3.28
N PRO A 121 -17.82 17.14 2.67
CA PRO A 121 -17.84 18.59 2.45
C PRO A 121 -17.97 19.38 3.75
N THR A 122 -18.39 18.75 4.86
CA THR A 122 -18.54 19.40 6.16
C THR A 122 -17.21 19.53 6.91
N SER A 123 -16.25 18.66 6.59
CA SER A 123 -14.93 18.62 7.23
C SER A 123 -13.87 19.44 6.50
N ASP A 124 -13.94 19.50 5.17
CA ASP A 124 -12.99 20.18 4.26
C ASP A 124 -11.54 20.11 4.76
N LEU A 125 -10.97 18.89 4.67
CA LEU A 125 -9.62 18.61 5.14
C LEU A 125 -8.79 17.91 4.06
N VAL A 126 -7.48 18.13 4.14
CA VAL A 126 -6.46 17.49 3.29
C VAL A 126 -5.47 16.77 4.19
N ALA A 127 -5.31 15.47 3.98
CA ALA A 127 -4.27 14.69 4.60
C ALA A 127 -3.03 14.64 3.70
N ARG A 128 -1.86 14.75 4.32
CA ARG A 128 -0.58 14.42 3.72
C ARG A 128 -0.15 13.04 4.21
N ILE A 129 0.10 12.14 3.28
CA ILE A 129 0.66 10.81 3.54
C ILE A 129 2.15 10.91 3.25
N THR A 130 3.00 10.49 4.18
CA THR A 130 4.46 10.48 4.04
C THR A 130 4.95 9.05 4.17
N ARG A 131 5.57 8.53 3.11
CA ARG A 131 6.25 7.23 3.10
C ARG A 131 7.74 7.46 3.19
N SER A 132 8.40 6.78 4.11
CA SER A 132 9.86 6.82 4.28
C SER A 132 10.45 5.42 4.16
N GLU A 133 11.53 5.26 3.39
CA GLU A 133 12.32 4.04 3.37
C GLU A 133 12.93 3.78 4.76
N VAL A 134 12.77 2.55 5.26
CA VAL A 134 13.35 2.11 6.52
C VAL A 134 14.60 1.28 6.19
N THR A 135 15.77 1.79 6.55
CA THR A 135 17.02 1.03 6.47
C THR A 135 16.96 -0.10 7.50
N GLY A 136 16.97 -1.35 7.02
CA GLY A 136 17.01 -2.55 7.85
C GLY A 136 18.40 -2.97 8.27
#